data_AF-L1KZ01-F1
#
_entry.id   AF-L1KZ01-F1
#
_cell.length_a   1.000
_cell.length_b   1.000
_cell.length_c   1.000
_cell.angle_alpha   90.00
_cell.angle_beta   90.00
_cell.angle_gamma   90.00
#
_symmetry.space_group_name_H-M   'P 1'
#
loop_
_entity.id
_entity.type
_entity.pdbx_description
1 polymer ?
#
loop_
_entity_poly.entity_id
_entity_poly.type
_entity_poly.pdbx_seq_one_letter_code
_entity_poly.pdbx_strand_id
1 'polypeptide(L)'
;MGRGGWGAARRSMALALAVLTTAGLLTLAGPGVGSTAAAPSCAGRKVRTLTFDAGSVRVYRKGSRYVCAVFVPRKESQARKATVRIRAWGGRWARNEKHPAGPVTVHAGRRGVWINARVGSRTYDSGWILR
;
A
#
# COMPACT_ATOMS: atom_id res chain seq x y z
N MET A 1 40.38 9.66 39.22
CA MET A 1 39.86 11.05 39.10
C MET A 1 40.93 11.86 38.41
N GLY A 2 40.70 12.35 37.19
CA GLY A 2 41.70 13.11 36.44
C GLY A 2 41.02 14.15 35.56
N ARG A 3 41.06 15.41 35.99
CA ARG A 3 40.65 16.60 35.25
C ARG A 3 41.85 17.53 35.16
N GLY A 4 42.04 18.14 33.99
CA GLY A 4 42.52 19.51 33.90
C GLY A 4 43.65 19.78 32.90
N GLY A 5 43.43 20.80 32.06
CA GLY A 5 44.44 21.53 31.29
C GLY A 5 44.39 21.25 29.79
N TRP A 6 44.41 22.22 28.87
CA TRP A 6 44.33 23.68 28.87
C TRP A 6 44.31 24.10 27.39
N GLY A 7 43.86 25.32 27.10
CA GLY A 7 44.31 26.01 25.88
C GLY A 7 43.26 26.18 24.79
N ALA A 8 42.33 27.10 25.01
CA ALA A 8 41.69 27.79 23.91
C ALA A 8 42.68 28.74 23.23
N ALA A 9 42.63 28.73 21.88
CA ALA A 9 43.02 29.80 20.97
C ALA A 9 44.51 30.16 20.86
N ARG A 10 45.15 29.73 19.76
CA ARG A 10 45.87 30.66 18.85
C ARG A 10 45.84 30.15 17.41
N ARG A 11 45.13 30.92 16.59
CA ARG A 11 45.18 31.04 15.12
C ARG A 11 46.53 30.62 14.53
N SER A 12 46.50 29.92 13.41
CA SER A 12 47.00 30.44 12.12
C SER A 12 46.85 29.40 11.03
N MET A 13 46.39 29.88 9.87
CA MET A 13 46.29 29.18 8.60
C MET A 13 47.55 28.40 8.28
N ALA A 14 47.38 27.22 7.71
CA ALA A 14 47.89 26.86 6.38
C ALA A 14 48.00 25.33 6.28
N LEU A 15 47.27 24.77 5.29
CA LEU A 15 47.63 23.54 4.58
C LEU A 15 47.47 22.26 5.44
N ALA A 16 46.92 21.15 4.99
CA ALA A 16 46.43 20.72 3.70
C ALA A 16 45.93 19.27 3.96
N LEU A 17 44.85 18.90 3.29
CA LEU A 17 44.44 17.52 2.99
C LEU A 17 44.39 16.49 4.15
N ALA A 18 43.18 16.10 4.57
CA ALA A 18 42.85 14.68 4.70
C ALA A 18 41.35 14.42 4.95
N VAL A 19 40.76 13.81 3.92
CA VAL A 19 39.80 12.70 4.00
C VAL A 19 38.37 12.98 4.45
N LEU A 20 37.51 12.81 3.45
CA LEU A 20 36.07 12.67 3.47
C LEU A 20 35.57 11.70 4.56
N THR A 21 34.59 12.16 5.34
CA THR A 21 33.48 11.31 5.78
C THR A 21 32.20 12.07 5.56
N THR A 22 31.58 11.81 4.40
CA THR A 22 30.21 12.18 4.09
C THR A 22 29.30 11.67 5.20
N ALA A 23 28.69 12.61 5.93
CA ALA A 23 27.64 12.29 6.89
C ALA A 23 26.55 11.49 6.16
N GLY A 24 26.27 10.30 6.70
CA GLY A 24 25.32 9.36 6.13
C GLY A 24 23.99 10.04 5.86
N LEU A 25 23.57 10.01 4.59
CA LEU A 25 22.19 10.27 4.22
C LEU A 25 21.31 9.40 5.13
N LEU A 26 20.48 10.03 5.95
CA LEU A 26 19.27 9.38 6.43
C LEU A 26 18.47 9.03 5.19
N THR A 27 18.65 7.81 4.70
CA THR A 27 17.74 7.21 3.76
C THR A 27 16.45 6.99 4.53
N LEU A 28 15.57 7.98 4.45
CA LEU A 28 14.16 7.82 4.77
C LEU A 28 13.58 6.87 3.71
N ALA A 29 13.94 5.59 3.80
CA ALA A 29 13.27 4.49 3.12
C ALA A 29 11.91 4.28 3.80
N GLY A 30 11.09 5.32 3.82
CA GLY A 30 9.66 5.19 3.98
C GLY A 30 9.15 4.43 2.75
N PRO A 31 8.35 3.37 2.91
CA PRO A 31 7.83 2.62 1.78
C PRO A 31 7.00 3.57 0.90
N GLY A 32 7.48 3.80 -0.33
CA GLY A 32 7.01 4.82 -1.26
C GLY A 32 5.49 5.02 -1.24
N VAL A 33 5.07 6.12 -0.63
CA VAL A 33 3.71 6.64 -0.76
C VAL A 33 3.67 7.47 -2.04
N GLY A 34 3.59 6.77 -3.17
CA GLY A 34 3.19 7.39 -4.43
C GLY A 34 1.75 7.88 -4.32
N SER A 35 1.58 9.11 -3.85
CA SER A 35 0.31 9.84 -3.93
C SER A 35 0.11 10.28 -5.38
N THR A 36 -0.71 9.54 -6.11
CA THR A 36 -1.29 10.01 -7.37
C THR A 36 -2.81 9.90 -7.29
N ALA A 37 -3.46 10.93 -7.83
CA ALA A 37 -4.77 11.43 -7.47
C ALA A 37 -5.97 10.49 -7.74
N ALA A 38 -7.00 10.68 -6.89
CA ALA A 38 -8.44 10.66 -7.18
C ALA A 38 -9.03 9.52 -8.06
N ALA A 39 -9.11 8.34 -7.45
CA ALA A 39 -10.36 7.56 -7.39
C ALA A 39 -10.64 7.38 -5.88
N PRO A 40 -11.80 6.88 -5.39
CA PRO A 40 -11.95 6.51 -3.98
C PRO A 40 -10.96 5.37 -3.67
N SER A 41 -9.73 5.76 -3.37
CA SER A 41 -8.56 4.92 -3.40
C SER A 41 -8.43 4.27 -2.05
N CYS A 42 -8.23 2.95 -2.06
CA CYS A 42 -7.96 2.23 -0.83
C CYS A 42 -6.70 2.81 -0.17
N ALA A 43 -6.86 3.48 0.96
CA ALA A 43 -5.73 3.97 1.75
C ALA A 43 -4.98 2.77 2.35
N GLY A 44 -3.78 2.46 1.84
CA GLY A 44 -2.96 1.37 2.36
C GLY A 44 -1.88 0.87 1.40
N ARG A 45 -1.14 -0.15 1.82
CA ARG A 45 -0.11 -0.81 0.99
C ARG A 45 -0.77 -1.77 0.02
N LYS A 46 -0.49 -1.65 -1.28
CA LYS A 46 -0.90 -2.65 -2.28
C LYS A 46 -0.20 -3.98 -1.97
N VAL A 47 -0.97 -5.02 -1.68
CA VAL A 47 -0.46 -6.35 -1.32
C VAL A 47 -0.64 -7.37 -2.43
N ARG A 48 -1.64 -7.17 -3.31
CA ARG A 48 -1.88 -8.07 -4.43
C ARG A 48 -2.61 -7.35 -5.56
N THR A 49 -2.34 -7.80 -6.78
CA THR A 49 -3.11 -7.41 -7.96
C THR A 49 -3.63 -8.68 -8.60
N LEU A 50 -4.93 -8.74 -8.86
CA LEU A 50 -5.60 -9.89 -9.46
C LEU A 50 -6.11 -9.48 -10.83
N THR A 51 -5.46 -9.96 -11.89
CA THR A 51 -5.76 -9.58 -13.27
C THR A 51 -6.64 -10.64 -13.94
N PHE A 52 -7.63 -10.19 -14.71
CA PHE A 52 -8.50 -11.04 -15.52
C PHE A 52 -9.00 -10.29 -16.76
N ASP A 53 -9.71 -10.95 -17.66
CA ASP A 53 -10.05 -10.38 -18.99
C ASP A 53 -10.85 -9.08 -18.94
N ALA A 54 -11.62 -8.85 -17.86
CA ALA A 54 -12.40 -7.63 -17.71
C ALA A 54 -11.64 -6.50 -16.99
N GLY A 55 -10.47 -6.74 -16.40
CA GLY A 55 -9.83 -5.72 -15.57
C GLY A 55 -8.84 -6.29 -14.57
N SER A 56 -8.63 -5.53 -13.50
CA SER A 56 -7.75 -5.92 -12.40
C SER A 56 -8.37 -5.53 -11.07
N VAL A 57 -8.42 -6.44 -10.10
CA VAL A 57 -8.73 -6.07 -8.72
C VAL A 57 -7.43 -5.77 -7.99
N ARG A 58 -7.28 -4.55 -7.51
CA ARG A 58 -6.15 -4.14 -6.66
C ARG A 58 -6.57 -4.31 -5.20
N VAL A 59 -5.72 -5.00 -4.45
CA VAL A 59 -5.94 -5.33 -3.04
C VAL A 59 -4.94 -4.58 -2.21
N TYR A 60 -5.44 -3.84 -1.23
CA TYR A 60 -4.69 -2.99 -0.34
C TYR A 60 -4.89 -3.43 1.09
N ARG A 61 -3.82 -3.40 1.88
CA ARG A 61 -3.86 -3.69 3.31
C ARG A 61 -3.61 -2.39 4.07
N LYS A 62 -4.53 -2.05 4.98
CA LYS A 62 -4.43 -0.91 5.88
C LYS A 62 -4.08 -1.43 7.28
N GLY A 63 -2.82 -1.21 7.68
CA GLY A 63 -2.27 -1.77 8.91
C GLY A 63 -2.30 -3.30 8.93
N SER A 64 -2.50 -3.90 10.10
CA SER A 64 -2.61 -5.36 10.26
C SER A 64 -4.04 -5.90 10.23
N ARG A 65 -5.04 -5.01 10.13
CA ARG A 65 -6.44 -5.33 10.46
C ARG A 65 -7.40 -5.24 9.28
N TYR A 66 -7.18 -4.33 8.35
CA TYR A 66 -8.14 -4.05 7.28
C TYR A 66 -7.58 -4.40 5.90
N VAL A 67 -8.45 -4.91 5.04
CA VAL A 67 -8.17 -5.14 3.64
C VAL A 67 -9.23 -4.43 2.81
N CYS A 68 -8.78 -3.67 1.82
CA CYS A 68 -9.61 -2.94 0.88
C CYS A 68 -9.36 -3.44 -0.54
N ALA A 69 -10.43 -3.65 -1.29
CA ALA A 69 -10.38 -4.06 -2.68
C ALA A 69 -11.04 -3.01 -3.57
N VAL A 70 -10.40 -2.72 -4.70
CA VAL A 70 -10.93 -1.83 -5.74
C VAL A 70 -10.75 -2.50 -7.10
N PHE A 71 -11.81 -2.47 -7.91
CA PHE A 71 -11.71 -2.96 -9.28
C PHE A 71 -11.29 -1.82 -10.21
N VAL A 72 -10.29 -2.13 -11.03
CA VAL A 72 -9.76 -1.28 -12.07
C VAL A 72 -10.20 -1.89 -13.39
N PRO A 73 -11.19 -1.30 -14.07
CA PRO A 73 -11.70 -1.82 -15.34
C PRO A 73 -10.65 -1.68 -16.44
N ARG A 74 -10.65 -2.59 -17.43
CA ARG A 74 -9.88 -2.35 -18.67
C ARG A 74 -10.59 -1.34 -19.58
N LYS A 75 -11.92 -1.32 -19.56
CA LYS A 75 -12.76 -0.42 -20.35
C LYS A 75 -13.78 0.26 -19.43
N GLU A 76 -14.01 1.56 -19.59
CA GLU A 76 -14.91 2.33 -18.70
C GLU A 76 -16.33 1.72 -18.59
N SER A 77 -16.85 1.16 -19.69
CA SER A 77 -18.16 0.47 -19.70
C SER A 77 -18.23 -0.75 -18.77
N GLN A 78 -17.09 -1.36 -18.44
CA GLN A 78 -17.00 -2.48 -17.50
C GLN A 78 -17.13 -2.01 -16.05
N ALA A 79 -16.73 -0.77 -15.73
CA ALA A 79 -16.85 -0.22 -14.38
C ALA A 79 -18.31 -0.22 -13.92
N ARG A 80 -19.22 0.22 -14.79
CA ARG A 80 -20.67 0.29 -14.51
C ARG A 80 -21.33 -1.08 -14.31
N LYS A 81 -20.75 -2.14 -14.89
CA LYS A 81 -21.23 -3.53 -14.80
C LYS A 81 -20.46 -4.35 -13.76
N ALA A 82 -19.48 -3.75 -13.09
CA ALA A 82 -18.62 -4.44 -12.15
C ALA A 82 -19.25 -4.50 -10.76
N THR A 83 -19.05 -5.62 -10.08
CA THR A 83 -19.48 -5.87 -8.72
C THR A 83 -18.36 -6.59 -8.01
N VAL A 84 -17.80 -5.94 -7.00
CA VAL A 84 -16.74 -6.49 -6.16
C VAL A 84 -17.31 -6.85 -4.81
N ARG A 85 -17.02 -8.08 -4.38
CA ARG A 85 -17.34 -8.58 -3.05
C ARG A 85 -16.06 -9.07 -2.41
N ILE A 86 -15.95 -8.87 -1.11
CA ILE A 86 -14.79 -9.32 -0.34
C ILE A 86 -15.28 -9.94 0.97
N ARG A 87 -14.65 -11.02 1.37
CA ARG A 87 -14.96 -11.77 2.60
C ARG A 87 -13.66 -12.10 3.31
N ALA A 88 -13.59 -11.84 4.60
CA ALA A 88 -12.54 -12.41 5.44
C ALA A 88 -12.92 -13.83 5.87
N TRP A 89 -11.94 -14.69 6.15
CA TRP A 89 -12.19 -16.03 6.68
C TRP A 89 -13.05 -15.96 7.94
N GLY A 90 -14.12 -16.76 7.99
CA GLY A 90 -15.10 -16.74 9.08
C GLY A 90 -15.98 -15.48 9.14
N GLY A 91 -15.92 -14.59 8.14
CA GLY A 91 -16.75 -13.39 8.02
C GLY A 91 -17.84 -13.52 6.96
N ARG A 92 -18.66 -12.46 6.84
CA ARG A 92 -19.67 -12.29 5.78
C ARG A 92 -19.07 -11.59 4.56
N TRP A 93 -19.75 -11.74 3.42
CA TRP A 93 -19.43 -11.00 2.20
C TRP A 93 -19.80 -9.54 2.35
N ALA A 94 -18.84 -8.64 2.17
CA ALA A 94 -19.05 -7.21 2.06
C ALA A 94 -19.09 -6.80 0.59
N ARG A 95 -19.97 -5.86 0.26
CA ARG A 95 -20.11 -5.21 -1.05
C ARG A 95 -20.46 -3.75 -0.80
N ASN A 96 -20.04 -2.86 -1.68
CA ASN A 96 -20.49 -1.48 -1.69
C ASN A 96 -21.67 -1.35 -2.68
N GLU A 97 -22.84 -0.94 -2.17
CA GLU A 97 -24.06 -0.81 -2.99
C GLU A 97 -24.06 0.48 -3.82
N LYS A 98 -23.53 1.57 -3.26
CA LYS A 98 -23.44 2.86 -3.94
C LYS A 98 -22.42 2.83 -5.08
N HIS A 99 -21.34 2.07 -4.87
CA HIS A 99 -20.27 1.92 -5.85
C HIS A 99 -19.88 0.44 -5.97
N PRO A 100 -20.63 -0.34 -6.77
CA PRO A 100 -20.37 -1.78 -6.93
C PRO A 100 -18.95 -2.12 -7.39
N ALA A 101 -18.29 -1.22 -8.11
CA ALA A 101 -16.91 -1.37 -8.60
C ALA A 101 -15.82 -1.01 -7.57
N GLY A 102 -16.15 -0.38 -6.44
CA GLY A 102 -15.17 -0.10 -5.38
C GLY A 102 -15.57 1.02 -4.43
N PRO A 103 -14.67 1.47 -3.55
CA PRO A 103 -13.83 0.63 -2.72
C PRO A 103 -14.70 -0.18 -1.74
N VAL A 104 -14.28 -1.41 -1.46
CA VAL A 104 -14.92 -2.27 -0.45
C VAL A 104 -13.88 -2.67 0.58
N THR A 105 -14.13 -2.36 1.86
CA THR A 105 -13.19 -2.62 2.96
C THR A 105 -13.77 -3.64 3.94
N VAL A 106 -12.95 -4.58 4.40
CA VAL A 106 -13.31 -5.56 5.43
C VAL A 106 -12.25 -5.62 6.51
N HIS A 107 -12.67 -5.99 7.72
CA HIS A 107 -11.75 -6.34 8.79
C HIS A 107 -11.27 -7.80 8.63
N ALA A 108 -10.02 -7.99 8.21
CA ALA A 108 -9.42 -9.30 7.97
C ALA A 108 -8.47 -9.74 9.09
N GLY A 109 -7.77 -8.82 9.76
CA GLY A 109 -6.69 -9.21 10.69
C GLY A 109 -5.59 -9.99 9.97
N ARG A 110 -5.17 -11.10 10.58
CA ARG A 110 -4.24 -12.09 10.01
C ARG A 110 -4.95 -13.21 9.23
N ARG A 111 -6.24 -13.04 8.93
CA ARG A 111 -7.03 -14.06 8.24
C ARG A 111 -6.91 -13.89 6.74
N GLY A 112 -6.98 -15.02 6.02
CA GLY A 112 -7.14 -15.01 4.58
C GLY A 112 -8.42 -14.27 4.16
N VAL A 113 -8.37 -13.63 3.01
CA VAL A 113 -9.52 -12.97 2.38
C VAL A 113 -9.84 -13.64 1.06
N TRP A 114 -11.11 -13.66 0.74
CA TRP A 114 -11.65 -14.12 -0.52
C TRP A 114 -12.27 -12.92 -1.23
N ILE A 115 -11.84 -12.68 -2.46
CA ILE A 115 -12.39 -11.64 -3.33
C ILE A 115 -13.12 -12.30 -4.49
N ASN A 116 -14.34 -11.82 -4.72
CA ASN A 116 -15.15 -12.21 -5.86
C ASN A 116 -15.46 -10.94 -6.67
N ALA A 117 -15.14 -10.95 -7.95
CA ALA A 117 -15.39 -9.84 -8.85
C ALA A 117 -16.23 -10.33 -10.03
N ARG A 118 -17.40 -9.72 -10.24
CA ARG A 118 -18.29 -10.03 -11.35
C ARG A 118 -18.42 -8.81 -12.24
N VAL A 119 -18.26 -8.99 -13.55
CA VAL A 119 -18.31 -7.92 -14.54
C VAL A 119 -19.13 -8.42 -15.73
N GLY A 120 -20.40 -8.01 -15.80
CA GLY A 120 -21.34 -8.57 -16.78
C GLY A 120 -21.48 -10.08 -16.62
N SER A 121 -21.17 -10.85 -17.68
CA SER A 121 -21.18 -12.31 -17.66
C SER A 121 -19.91 -12.93 -17.09
N ARG A 122 -18.82 -12.16 -16.94
CA ARG A 122 -17.54 -12.67 -16.47
C ARG A 122 -17.49 -12.65 -14.95
N THR A 123 -17.10 -13.76 -14.33
CA THR A 123 -16.90 -13.85 -12.89
C THR A 123 -15.46 -14.26 -12.63
N TYR A 124 -14.83 -13.61 -11.67
CA TYR A 124 -13.48 -13.89 -11.22
C TYR A 124 -13.49 -14.16 -9.73
N ASP A 125 -12.76 -15.19 -9.34
CA ASP A 125 -12.69 -15.66 -7.98
C ASP A 125 -11.24 -15.83 -7.55
N SER A 126 -10.85 -15.23 -6.43
CA SER A 126 -9.46 -15.28 -5.97
C SER A 126 -9.12 -16.48 -5.11
N GLY A 127 -10.14 -17.20 -4.60
CA GLY A 127 -9.98 -18.05 -3.41
C GLY A 127 -9.39 -17.29 -2.22
N TRP A 128 -8.86 -18.03 -1.23
CA TRP A 128 -8.23 -17.47 -0.04
C TRP A 128 -6.82 -16.95 -0.31
N ILE A 129 -6.66 -15.63 -0.23
CA ILE A 129 -5.40 -14.90 -0.37
C ILE A 129 -5.04 -14.16 0.93
N LEU A 130 -3.78 -13.72 1.08
CA LEU A 130 -3.29 -12.98 2.26
C LEU A 130 -3.30 -13.79 3.57
N ARG A 131 -2.78 -15.03 3.50
CA ARG A 131 -2.43 -15.82 4.69
C ARG A 131 -1.24 -15.20 5.43
#